data_AF-A0A348XIZ1-F1
#
_entry.id   AF-A0A348XIZ1-F1
#
_cell.length_a   1.000
_cell.length_b   1.000
_cell.length_c   1.000
_cell.angle_alpha   90.00
_cell.angle_beta   90.00
_cell.angle_gamma   90.00
#
_symmetry.space_group_name_H-M   'P 1'
#
loop_
_entity.id
_entity.type
_entity.pdbx_description
1 polymer ?
#
loop_
_entity_poly.entity_id
_entity_poly.type
_entity_poly.pdbx_seq_one_letter_code
_entity_poly.pdbx_strand_id
1 'polypeptide(L)'
;MKTALLFLAIFLSAAVPHASACLFAPPPAEVWLTDKGKAVDVRRSNTDGVVTVFAAGKRDTALWSVKLIGFSGLFSTVHVLEGGDRIVHIRGNHQVSKLTDSVIIIHDRDGSVKRHLASEFIDFLLRPIPGEPIISGDPGARWLSTAAVGNDQIVIKNARGKTHTLAL
;
A
#
# COMPACT_ATOMS: atom_id res chain seq x y z
N MET A 1 -51.84 27.09 7.16
CA MET A 1 -50.38 27.20 7.41
C MET A 1 -49.81 25.82 7.77
N LYS A 2 -49.52 24.95 6.79
CA LYS A 2 -48.81 23.66 7.01
C LYS A 2 -48.20 23.05 5.72
N THR A 3 -48.34 23.72 4.58
CA THR A 3 -47.87 23.22 3.27
C THR A 3 -46.60 23.91 2.76
N ALA A 4 -46.11 24.96 3.43
CA ALA A 4 -44.92 25.69 3.00
C ALA A 4 -43.59 25.13 3.55
N LEU A 5 -43.61 24.20 4.51
CA LEU A 5 -42.39 23.66 5.13
C LEU A 5 -41.82 22.42 4.42
N LEU A 6 -42.60 21.74 3.57
CA LEU A 6 -42.18 20.47 2.97
C LEU A 6 -41.31 20.64 1.71
N PHE A 7 -41.37 21.80 1.05
CA PHE A 7 -40.56 22.08 -0.14
C PHE A 7 -39.16 22.61 0.16
N LEU A 8 -38.89 23.09 1.38
CA LEU A 8 -37.55 23.55 1.78
C LEU A 8 -36.62 22.39 2.16
N ALA A 9 -37.16 21.24 2.54
CA ALA A 9 -36.37 20.05 2.87
C ALA A 9 -35.91 19.24 1.65
N ILE A 10 -36.53 19.42 0.48
CA ILE A 10 -36.18 18.70 -0.76
C ILE A 10 -35.14 19.46 -1.59
N PHE A 11 -34.97 20.77 -1.39
CA PHE A 11 -33.91 21.54 -2.05
C PHE A 11 -32.57 21.54 -1.29
N LEU A 12 -32.54 21.09 -0.02
CA LEU A 12 -31.30 20.99 0.75
C LEU A 12 -30.56 19.66 0.55
N SER A 13 -31.17 18.67 -0.12
CA SER A 13 -30.53 17.39 -0.46
C SER A 13 -29.90 17.35 -1.86
N ALA A 14 -30.11 18.39 -2.68
CA ALA A 14 -29.54 18.49 -4.03
C ALA A 14 -28.23 19.33 -4.11
N ALA A 15 -27.76 19.85 -2.98
CA ALA A 15 -26.57 20.71 -2.89
C ALA A 15 -25.44 20.12 -2.03
N VAL A 16 -25.37 18.79 -1.92
CA VAL A 16 -24.22 18.12 -1.32
C VAL A 16 -23.62 17.10 -2.31
N PRO A 17 -22.94 17.53 -3.38
CA PRO A 17 -21.74 16.80 -3.73
C PRO A 17 -20.73 17.04 -2.60
N HIS A 18 -19.81 16.09 -2.39
CA HIS A 18 -18.81 16.11 -1.34
C HIS A 18 -19.32 15.62 0.02
N ALA A 19 -19.82 14.37 0.01
CA ALA A 19 -19.44 13.44 1.07
C ALA A 19 -17.94 13.65 1.35
N SER A 20 -17.62 13.98 2.61
CA SER A 20 -16.31 14.34 3.13
C SER A 20 -15.14 13.71 2.38
N ALA A 21 -14.65 14.42 1.36
CA ALA A 21 -13.35 14.12 0.77
C ALA A 21 -12.35 14.52 1.86
N CYS A 22 -11.77 13.54 2.54
CA CYS A 22 -10.57 13.77 3.31
C CYS A 22 -9.57 14.48 2.37
N LEU A 23 -9.32 15.76 2.63
CA LEU A 23 -8.39 16.62 1.90
C LEU A 23 -6.95 16.14 2.15
N PHE A 24 -6.62 14.95 1.66
CA PHE A 24 -5.23 14.58 1.50
C PHE A 24 -4.71 15.37 0.31
N ALA A 25 -3.67 16.18 0.53
CA ALA A 25 -2.89 16.71 -0.57
C ALA A 25 -2.51 15.53 -1.48
N PRO A 26 -2.67 15.64 -2.81
CA PRO A 26 -2.29 14.56 -3.71
C PRO A 26 -0.82 14.20 -3.44
N PRO A 27 -0.47 12.91 -3.50
CA PRO A 27 0.91 12.51 -3.28
C PRO A 27 1.80 13.23 -4.31
N PRO A 28 3.04 13.58 -3.96
CA PRO A 28 3.95 14.22 -4.91
C PRO A 28 4.09 13.34 -6.16
N ALA A 29 4.23 13.94 -7.34
CA ALA A 29 4.30 13.18 -8.59
C ALA A 29 5.44 12.14 -8.58
N GLU A 30 6.55 12.49 -7.93
CA GLU A 30 7.69 11.59 -7.70
C GLU A 30 8.27 11.76 -6.30
N VAL A 31 8.91 10.71 -5.82
CA VAL A 31 9.66 10.68 -4.57
C VAL A 31 11.06 10.17 -4.88
N TRP A 32 12.07 10.87 -4.37
CA TRP A 32 13.47 10.46 -4.45
C TRP A 32 13.94 9.94 -3.10
N LEU A 33 14.62 8.80 -3.13
CA LEU A 33 15.22 8.19 -1.97
C LEU A 33 16.70 7.93 -2.28
N THR A 34 17.58 8.57 -1.53
CA THR A 34 19.02 8.36 -1.63
C THR A 34 19.43 7.41 -0.52
N ASP A 35 19.84 6.19 -0.87
CA ASP A 35 20.39 5.26 0.10
C ASP A 35 21.86 5.61 0.33
N LYS A 36 22.12 6.39 1.39
CA LYS A 36 23.46 6.82 1.79
C LYS A 36 24.39 5.65 2.14
N GLY A 37 23.84 4.47 2.45
CA GLY A 37 24.63 3.28 2.80
C GLY A 37 25.00 2.39 1.62
N LYS A 38 24.26 2.47 0.50
CA LYS A 38 24.35 1.48 -0.59
C LYS A 38 24.58 2.05 -1.99
N ALA A 39 25.02 3.31 -2.09
CA ALA A 39 25.48 3.93 -3.34
C ALA A 39 24.45 3.93 -4.50
N VAL A 40 23.16 3.98 -4.18
CA VAL A 40 22.09 4.16 -5.19
C VAL A 40 21.18 5.33 -4.88
N ASP A 41 20.69 5.95 -5.95
CA ASP A 41 19.55 6.85 -5.93
C ASP A 41 18.34 6.11 -6.48
N VAL A 42 17.19 6.26 -5.84
CA VAL A 42 15.95 5.61 -6.28
C VAL A 42 14.87 6.66 -6.49
N ARG A 43 14.22 6.61 -7.64
CA ARG A 43 13.05 7.42 -7.96
C ARG A 43 11.82 6.53 -7.98
N ARG A 44 10.79 6.91 -7.24
CA ARG A 44 9.44 6.34 -7.37
C ARG A 44 8.52 7.39 -7.97
N SER A 45 7.97 7.11 -9.14
CA SER A 45 6.88 7.90 -9.71
C SER A 45 5.56 7.43 -9.12
N ASN A 46 4.82 8.34 -8.46
CA ASN A 46 3.52 8.03 -7.89
C ASN A 46 2.39 8.08 -8.92
N THR A 47 2.63 8.67 -10.10
CA THR A 47 1.66 8.75 -11.20
C THR A 47 1.51 7.42 -11.92
N ASP A 48 2.63 6.77 -12.21
CA ASP A 48 2.65 5.49 -12.94
C ASP A 48 3.08 4.31 -12.05
N GLY A 49 3.56 4.51 -10.82
CA GLY A 49 4.04 3.40 -9.99
C GLY A 49 5.29 2.74 -10.54
N VAL A 50 6.10 3.46 -11.32
CA VAL A 50 7.42 2.99 -11.75
C VAL A 50 8.47 3.36 -10.69
N VAL A 51 9.26 2.37 -10.31
CA VAL A 51 10.47 2.56 -9.51
C VAL A 51 11.67 2.45 -10.43
N THR A 52 12.56 3.42 -10.39
CA THR A 52 13.80 3.45 -11.17
C THR A 52 14.98 3.56 -10.22
N VAL A 53 15.97 2.70 -10.40
CA VAL A 53 17.19 2.65 -9.60
C VAL A 53 18.34 3.20 -10.43
N PHE A 54 19.16 4.04 -9.81
CA PHE A 54 20.30 4.74 -10.42
C PHE A 54 21.55 4.53 -9.57
N ALA A 55 22.72 4.68 -10.18
CA ALA A 55 23.95 4.83 -9.41
C ALA A 55 23.92 6.15 -8.63
N ALA A 56 24.43 6.17 -7.39
CA ALA A 56 24.42 7.36 -6.55
C ALA A 56 25.06 8.57 -7.26
N GLY A 57 24.33 9.69 -7.29
CA GLY A 57 24.78 10.93 -7.92
C GLY A 57 24.73 10.92 -9.45
N LYS A 58 24.30 9.81 -10.09
CA LYS A 58 24.17 9.67 -11.55
C LYS A 58 22.73 9.34 -11.93
N ARG A 59 21.88 10.36 -11.95
CA ARG A 59 20.42 10.26 -12.18
C ARG A 59 20.00 10.32 -13.64
N ASP A 60 20.97 10.33 -14.54
CA ASP A 60 20.81 10.40 -16.00
C ASP A 60 20.61 9.01 -16.62
N THR A 61 21.24 7.98 -16.07
CA THR A 61 21.20 6.61 -16.60
C THR A 61 20.67 5.63 -15.57
N ALA A 62 19.51 5.03 -15.84
CA ALA A 62 18.92 4.02 -14.98
C ALA A 62 19.75 2.72 -14.99
N LEU A 63 20.02 2.16 -13.81
CA LEU A 63 20.55 0.81 -13.66
C LEU A 63 19.49 -0.23 -14.02
N TRP A 64 18.27 -0.01 -13.54
CA TRP A 64 17.09 -0.78 -13.92
C TRP A 64 15.81 -0.07 -13.44
N SER A 65 14.66 -0.56 -13.89
CA SER A 65 13.35 -0.06 -13.46
C SER A 65 12.32 -1.17 -13.42
N VAL A 66 11.27 -0.95 -12.63
CA VAL A 66 10.15 -1.88 -12.50
C VAL A 66 8.83 -1.14 -12.33
N LYS A 67 7.79 -1.66 -12.99
CA LYS A 67 6.41 -1.21 -12.82
C LYS A 67 5.75 -2.01 -11.69
N LEU A 68 5.33 -1.32 -10.63
CA LEU A 68 4.69 -1.93 -9.49
C LEU A 68 3.24 -2.32 -9.81
N ILE A 69 2.92 -3.60 -9.65
CA ILE A 69 1.60 -4.15 -10.00
C ILE A 69 0.58 -3.73 -8.95
N GLY A 70 -0.51 -3.09 -9.39
CA GLY A 70 -1.57 -2.65 -8.48
C GLY A 70 -1.11 -1.58 -7.49
N PHE A 71 -0.16 -0.73 -7.88
CA PHE A 71 0.36 0.37 -7.09
C PHE A 71 -0.67 1.49 -6.86
N SER A 72 -0.57 2.15 -5.70
CA SER A 72 -1.29 3.38 -5.37
C SER A 72 -0.33 4.34 -4.67
N GLY A 73 -0.24 5.59 -5.14
CA GLY A 73 0.58 6.61 -4.49
C GLY A 73 0.18 6.92 -3.04
N LEU A 74 -1.05 6.62 -2.65
CA LEU A 74 -1.58 6.84 -1.30
C LEU A 74 -1.50 5.61 -0.40
N PHE A 75 -1.74 4.43 -0.97
CA PHE A 75 -1.96 3.22 -0.18
C PHE A 75 -0.85 2.18 -0.33
N SER A 76 0.12 2.38 -1.22
CA SER A 76 1.26 1.47 -1.36
C SER A 76 2.48 1.95 -0.58
N THR A 77 3.11 1.01 0.12
CA THR A 77 4.42 1.20 0.74
C THR A 77 5.47 0.49 -0.11
N VAL A 78 6.60 1.13 -0.33
CA VAL A 78 7.69 0.62 -1.18
C VAL A 78 8.98 0.69 -0.40
N HIS A 79 9.67 -0.43 -0.29
CA HIS A 79 10.98 -0.55 0.34
C HIS A 79 12.01 -0.98 -0.70
N VAL A 80 13.20 -0.39 -0.58
CA VAL A 80 14.36 -0.71 -1.42
C VAL A 80 15.33 -1.48 -0.54
N LEU A 81 15.69 -2.69 -0.96
CA LEU A 81 16.61 -3.57 -0.25
C LEU A 81 17.87 -3.81 -1.09
N GLU A 82 18.88 -4.39 -0.46
CA GLU A 82 20.08 -4.90 -1.18
C GLU A 82 20.73 -3.90 -2.14
N GLY A 83 20.69 -2.60 -1.80
CA GLY A 83 21.33 -1.57 -2.62
C GLY A 83 20.58 -1.29 -3.92
N GLY A 84 19.27 -1.50 -3.90
CA GLY A 84 18.45 -1.28 -5.07
C GLY A 84 18.34 -2.51 -5.95
N ASP A 85 18.85 -3.68 -5.58
CA ASP A 85 18.66 -4.91 -6.35
C ASP A 85 17.30 -5.59 -6.08
N ARG A 86 16.62 -5.20 -5.00
CA ARG A 86 15.31 -5.75 -4.61
C ARG A 86 14.35 -4.65 -4.18
N ILE A 87 13.13 -4.69 -4.70
CA ILE A 87 12.04 -3.76 -4.38
C ILE A 87 10.89 -4.54 -3.76
N VAL A 88 10.54 -4.21 -2.52
CA VAL A 88 9.38 -4.78 -1.82
C VAL A 88 8.23 -3.79 -1.89
N HIS A 89 7.15 -4.18 -2.56
CA HIS A 89 5.90 -3.43 -2.66
C HIS A 89 4.84 -4.07 -1.77
N ILE A 90 4.40 -3.34 -0.76
CA ILE A 90 3.30 -3.73 0.13
C ILE A 90 2.07 -2.90 -0.23
N ARG A 91 0.97 -3.58 -0.55
CA ARG A 91 -0.32 -2.95 -0.87
C ARG A 91 -1.09 -2.70 0.43
N GLY A 92 -1.70 -1.53 0.55
CA GLY A 92 -2.49 -1.16 1.73
C GLY A 92 -3.90 -1.73 1.71
N ASN A 93 -4.61 -1.57 2.83
CA ASN A 93 -5.96 -2.08 3.07
C ASN A 93 -6.95 -1.81 1.94
N HIS A 94 -7.02 -0.56 1.45
CA HIS A 94 -7.93 -0.15 0.39
C HIS A 94 -7.67 -0.82 -0.98
N GLN A 95 -6.53 -1.51 -1.12
CA GLN A 95 -6.14 -2.18 -2.35
C GLN A 95 -6.42 -3.69 -2.30
N VAL A 96 -6.84 -4.22 -1.14
CA VAL A 96 -7.07 -5.64 -0.91
C VAL A 96 -8.56 -5.85 -0.69
N SER A 97 -9.22 -6.55 -1.60
CA SER A 97 -10.66 -6.80 -1.55
C SER A 97 -11.01 -8.29 -1.62
N LYS A 98 -10.08 -9.11 -2.14
CA LYS A 98 -10.26 -10.55 -2.31
C LYS A 98 -9.06 -11.29 -1.73
N LEU A 99 -9.29 -12.53 -1.31
CA LEU A 99 -8.21 -13.41 -0.85
C LEU A 99 -7.19 -13.75 -1.96
N THR A 100 -7.58 -13.61 -3.22
CA THR A 100 -6.71 -13.81 -4.39
C THR A 100 -5.85 -12.59 -4.72
N ASP A 101 -6.05 -11.46 -4.04
CA ASP A 101 -5.26 -10.26 -4.31
C ASP A 101 -3.85 -10.43 -3.77
N SER A 102 -2.85 -10.06 -4.56
CA SER A 102 -1.47 -9.94 -4.07
C SER A 102 -1.38 -8.80 -3.06
N VAL A 103 -0.75 -9.03 -1.92
CA VAL A 103 -0.66 -8.06 -0.82
C VAL A 103 0.78 -7.63 -0.54
N ILE A 104 1.74 -8.50 -0.83
CA ILE A 104 3.17 -8.22 -0.86
C ILE A 104 3.70 -8.71 -2.20
N ILE A 105 4.45 -7.87 -2.90
CA ILE A 105 5.05 -8.16 -4.19
C ILE A 105 6.51 -7.78 -4.10
N ILE A 106 7.39 -8.74 -4.39
CA ILE A 106 8.84 -8.57 -4.36
C ILE A 106 9.33 -8.64 -5.78
N HIS A 107 10.06 -7.61 -6.20
CA HIS A 107 10.68 -7.51 -7.52
C HIS A 107 12.19 -7.51 -7.34
N ASP A 108 12.86 -8.45 -7.99
CA ASP A 108 14.32 -8.52 -8.04
C ASP A 108 14.83 -7.96 -9.38
N ARG A 109 16.07 -7.49 -9.38
CA ARG A 109 16.71 -6.86 -10.56
C ARG A 109 16.86 -7.81 -11.75
N ASP A 110 16.94 -9.11 -11.50
CA ASP A 110 16.98 -10.14 -12.55
C ASP A 110 15.63 -10.30 -13.29
N GLY A 111 14.59 -9.60 -12.84
CA GLY A 111 13.24 -9.66 -13.38
C GLY A 111 12.32 -10.65 -12.64
N SER A 112 12.83 -11.36 -11.64
CA SER A 112 12.04 -12.27 -10.81
C SER A 112 10.99 -11.50 -10.02
N VAL A 113 9.77 -12.05 -9.94
CA VAL A 113 8.65 -11.46 -9.20
C VAL A 113 7.99 -12.50 -8.31
N LYS A 114 8.10 -12.33 -7.00
CA LYS A 114 7.40 -13.14 -5.99
C LYS A 114 6.17 -12.39 -5.50
N ARG A 115 5.02 -13.08 -5.45
CA ARG A 115 3.74 -12.51 -4.99
C ARG A 115 3.23 -13.33 -3.81
N HIS A 116 2.88 -12.64 -2.73
CA HIS A 116 2.15 -13.22 -1.62
C HIS A 116 0.70 -12.77 -1.69
N LEU A 117 -0.22 -13.73 -1.68
CA LEU A 117 -1.67 -13.49 -1.74
C LEU A 117 -2.24 -13.26 -0.34
N ALA A 118 -3.35 -12.52 -0.25
CA ALA A 118 -4.08 -12.36 1.01
C ALA A 118 -4.51 -13.72 1.62
N SER A 119 -4.75 -14.74 0.79
CA SER A 119 -5.09 -16.10 1.20
C SER A 119 -4.00 -16.77 2.05
N GLU A 120 -2.72 -16.47 1.80
CA GLU A 120 -1.60 -17.00 2.59
C GLU A 120 -1.63 -16.50 4.04
N PHE A 121 -2.37 -15.42 4.30
CA PHE A 121 -2.49 -14.79 5.60
C PHE A 121 -3.87 -15.01 6.25
N ILE A 122 -4.71 -15.94 5.77
CA ILE A 122 -6.06 -16.16 6.32
C ILE A 122 -6.05 -16.37 7.83
N ASP A 123 -5.14 -17.18 8.38
CA ASP A 123 -5.06 -17.39 9.83
C ASP A 123 -4.60 -16.14 10.59
N PHE A 124 -3.83 -15.29 9.92
CA PHE A 124 -3.44 -13.99 10.44
C PHE A 124 -4.60 -12.99 10.40
N LEU A 125 -5.48 -13.07 9.41
CA LEU A 125 -6.61 -12.16 9.21
C LEU A 125 -7.88 -12.58 9.97
N LEU A 126 -8.24 -13.85 9.92
CA LEU A 126 -9.57 -14.34 10.29
C LEU A 126 -9.61 -15.08 11.63
N ARG A 127 -8.49 -15.60 12.14
CA ARG A 127 -8.52 -16.35 13.39
C ARG A 127 -9.06 -15.47 14.53
N PRO A 128 -10.12 -15.89 15.25
CA PRO A 128 -10.67 -15.13 16.35
C PRO A 128 -9.61 -14.96 17.45
N ILE A 129 -9.48 -13.76 17.99
CA ILE A 129 -8.84 -13.55 19.30
C ILE A 129 -9.92 -13.91 20.33
N PRO A 130 -9.66 -14.84 21.27
CA PRO A 130 -10.63 -15.21 22.29
C PRO A 130 -11.14 -13.96 23.04
N GLY A 131 -12.46 -13.79 23.08
CA GLY A 131 -13.12 -12.66 23.76
C GLY A 131 -13.39 -11.41 22.90
N GLU A 132 -12.94 -11.37 21.64
CA GLU A 132 -13.23 -10.23 20.75
C GLU A 132 -14.37 -10.52 19.76
N PRO A 133 -15.34 -9.59 19.59
CA PRO A 133 -16.35 -9.71 18.55
C PRO A 133 -15.73 -9.64 17.15
N ILE A 134 -16.23 -10.47 16.23
CA ILE A 134 -15.82 -10.45 14.82
C ILE A 134 -16.56 -9.31 14.13
N ILE A 135 -15.87 -8.19 13.88
CA ILE A 135 -16.50 -6.95 13.36
C ILE A 135 -16.66 -6.97 11.81
N SER A 136 -15.81 -7.68 11.08
CA SER A 136 -15.91 -7.83 9.61
C SER A 136 -15.06 -9.01 9.10
N GLY A 137 -15.53 -9.78 8.11
CA GLY A 137 -14.75 -10.83 7.43
C GLY A 137 -13.90 -10.33 6.24
N ASP A 138 -13.97 -9.04 5.94
CA ASP A 138 -13.30 -8.42 4.79
C ASP A 138 -11.78 -8.33 5.00
N PRO A 139 -10.95 -8.93 4.12
CA PRO A 139 -9.50 -8.80 4.15
C PRO A 139 -9.02 -7.35 4.13
N GLY A 140 -9.71 -6.45 3.40
CA GLY A 140 -9.33 -5.04 3.30
C GLY A 140 -9.35 -4.34 4.65
N ALA A 141 -10.38 -4.58 5.46
CA ALA A 141 -10.49 -4.02 6.80
C ALA A 141 -9.45 -4.57 7.81
N ARG A 142 -8.74 -5.66 7.48
CA ARG A 142 -7.87 -6.38 8.42
C ARG A 142 -6.41 -6.42 8.01
N TRP A 143 -6.09 -6.31 6.73
CA TRP A 143 -4.78 -6.66 6.17
C TRP A 143 -3.58 -6.06 6.92
N LEU A 144 -3.49 -4.74 6.98
CA LEU A 144 -2.28 -4.04 7.36
C LEU A 144 -2.57 -2.84 8.26
N SER A 145 -1.90 -2.83 9.42
CA SER A 145 -1.75 -1.66 10.28
C SER A 145 -0.36 -1.06 10.10
N THR A 146 0.69 -1.87 10.19
CA THR A 146 2.07 -1.47 9.97
C THR A 146 2.88 -2.58 9.32
N ALA A 147 3.96 -2.20 8.62
CA ALA A 147 4.97 -3.12 8.13
C ALA A 147 6.36 -2.59 8.47
N ALA A 148 7.26 -3.49 8.86
CA ALA A 148 8.69 -3.24 8.96
C ALA A 148 9.41 -4.21 8.02
N VAL A 149 10.28 -3.70 7.16
CA VAL A 149 11.01 -4.49 6.16
C VAL A 149 12.50 -4.42 6.46
N GLY A 150 13.09 -5.57 6.77
CA GLY A 150 14.53 -5.78 6.88
C GLY A 150 15.12 -6.39 5.62
N ASN A 151 16.41 -6.72 5.62
CA ASN A 151 17.04 -7.39 4.48
C ASN A 151 16.66 -8.89 4.39
N ASP A 152 16.29 -9.51 5.50
CA ASP A 152 16.05 -10.96 5.67
C ASP A 152 14.59 -11.30 5.97
N GLN A 153 13.79 -10.33 6.39
CA GLN A 153 12.41 -10.55 6.79
C GLN A 153 11.52 -9.33 6.59
N ILE A 154 10.22 -9.59 6.41
CA ILE A 154 9.14 -8.62 6.50
C ILE A 154 8.30 -8.96 7.73
N VAL A 155 8.14 -7.99 8.63
CA VAL A 155 7.26 -8.10 9.79
C VAL A 155 6.02 -7.25 9.53
N ILE A 156 4.87 -7.89 9.36
CA ILE A 156 3.58 -7.22 9.18
C ILE A 156 2.75 -7.31 10.46
N LYS A 157 2.02 -6.24 10.76
CA LYS A 157 1.04 -6.18 11.84
C LYS A 157 -0.34 -5.88 11.25
N ASN A 158 -1.34 -6.70 11.56
CA ASN A 158 -2.70 -6.49 11.06
C ASN A 158 -3.42 -5.39 11.86
N ALA A 159 -4.64 -5.03 11.43
CA ALA A 159 -5.48 -4.03 12.12
C ALA A 159 -5.81 -4.39 13.59
N ARG A 160 -5.69 -5.67 13.98
CA ARG A 160 -5.93 -6.17 15.34
C ARG A 160 -4.65 -6.29 16.17
N GLY A 161 -3.53 -5.88 15.61
CA GLY A 161 -2.23 -5.92 16.26
C GLY A 161 -1.54 -7.30 16.32
N LYS A 162 -2.07 -8.32 15.63
CA LYS A 162 -1.36 -9.58 15.43
C LYS A 162 -0.18 -9.36 14.50
N THR A 163 0.94 -10.01 14.80
CA THR A 163 2.17 -9.94 14.00
C THR A 163 2.36 -11.21 13.19
N HIS A 164 2.89 -11.08 11.98
CA HIS A 164 3.35 -12.17 11.14
C HIS A 164 4.70 -11.81 10.52
N THR A 165 5.61 -12.77 10.48
CA THR A 165 6.96 -12.62 9.94
C THR A 165 7.10 -13.48 8.70
N LEU A 166 7.47 -12.86 7.59
CA LEU A 166 7.75 -13.50 6.32
C LEU A 166 9.26 -13.43 6.06
N ALA A 167 9.88 -14.57 5.79
CA ALA A 167 11.28 -14.61 5.35
C ALA A 167 11.41 -14.13 3.89
N LEU A 168 12.46 -13.35 3.63
CA LEU A 168 12.79 -12.81 2.30
C LEU A 168 13.75 -13.72 1.54
#